data_AF-A0A7L9J3Y7-F1
#
_entry.id   AF-A0A7L9J3Y7-F1
#
_cell.length_a   1.000
_cell.length_b   1.000
_cell.length_c   1.000
_cell.angle_alpha   90.00
_cell.angle_beta   90.00
_cell.angle_gamma   90.00
#
_symmetry.space_group_name_H-M   'P 1'
#
loop_
_entity.id
_entity.type
_entity.pdbx_description
1 polymer ?
#
loop_
_entity_poly.entity_id
_entity_poly.type
_entity_poly.pdbx_seq_one_letter_code
_entity_poly.pdbx_strand_id
1 'polypeptide(L)'
;MLSEGQSLPSIFEPRYWPLVDALVEDYFLSVTSKGLKRFTGAHFETLGGEWHDFPTRNVMTAGDLIAVSCLSVKIPGAAAVRVLERQAGAISELLTAMPTVDATLWDLPEDAVANPEAPASQLWRLLRGGRDGLGPTTTSKLMARKRAHLIPVFDGSAARIGDI
;
A
#
# COMPACT_ATOMS: atom_id res chain seq x y z
N MET A 1 12.78 -15.62 9.77
CA MET A 1 13.63 -16.83 9.79
C MET A 1 13.17 -17.69 8.62
N LEU A 2 14.03 -17.95 7.62
CA LEU A 2 13.69 -18.85 6.51
C LEU A 2 13.45 -20.25 7.08
N SER A 3 12.42 -20.95 6.60
CA SER A 3 12.20 -22.36 6.96
C SER A 3 13.36 -23.22 6.45
N GLU A 4 13.71 -24.28 7.20
CA GLU A 4 14.79 -25.19 6.80
C GLU A 4 14.52 -25.75 5.39
N GLY A 5 15.44 -25.47 4.46
CA GLY A 5 15.42 -26.01 3.09
C GLY A 5 15.19 -25.01 1.95
N GLN A 6 14.83 -23.75 2.22
CA GLN A 6 14.77 -22.73 1.16
C GLN A 6 16.15 -22.06 0.95
N SER A 7 16.81 -22.41 -0.15
CA SER A 7 17.92 -21.59 -0.65
C SER A 7 17.38 -20.28 -1.21
N LEU A 8 18.05 -19.16 -0.90
CA LEU A 8 17.74 -17.90 -1.56
C LEU A 8 17.86 -18.07 -3.09
N PRO A 9 16.90 -17.53 -3.87
CA PRO A 9 17.01 -17.50 -5.32
C PRO A 9 18.36 -16.93 -5.77
N SER A 10 18.95 -17.50 -6.82
CA SER A 10 20.30 -17.14 -7.27
C SER A 10 20.46 -15.66 -7.61
N ILE A 11 19.37 -14.96 -7.94
CA ILE A 11 19.34 -13.51 -8.20
C ILE A 11 19.86 -12.66 -7.02
N PHE A 12 19.82 -13.20 -5.78
CA PHE A 12 20.33 -12.53 -4.59
C PHE A 12 21.85 -12.70 -4.40
N GLU A 13 22.52 -13.53 -5.21
CA GLU A 13 23.96 -13.68 -5.15
C GLU A 13 24.69 -12.41 -5.66
N PRO A 14 25.81 -11.98 -5.02
CA PRO A 14 26.52 -10.74 -5.38
C PRO A 14 26.89 -10.58 -6.85
N ARG A 15 27.12 -11.68 -7.57
CA ARG A 15 27.44 -11.67 -9.00
C ARG A 15 26.33 -11.09 -9.88
N TYR A 16 25.10 -11.04 -9.39
CA TYR A 16 23.96 -10.47 -10.13
C TYR A 16 23.61 -9.03 -9.71
N TRP A 17 24.28 -8.45 -8.72
CA TRP A 17 23.98 -7.07 -8.28
C TRP A 17 24.01 -6.04 -9.41
N PRO A 18 25.00 -6.04 -10.34
CA PRO A 18 24.97 -5.10 -11.47
C PRO A 18 23.73 -5.25 -12.37
N LEU A 19 23.22 -6.48 -12.52
CA LEU A 19 21.99 -6.74 -13.27
C LEU A 19 20.76 -6.27 -12.48
N VAL A 20 20.73 -6.49 -11.18
CA VAL A 20 19.65 -6.03 -10.30
C VAL A 20 19.58 -4.50 -10.31
N ASP A 21 20.71 -3.81 -10.16
CA ASP A 21 20.79 -2.34 -10.21
C ASP A 21 20.26 -1.82 -11.55
N ALA A 22 20.70 -2.40 -12.67
CA ALA A 22 20.19 -2.03 -13.99
C ALA A 22 18.68 -2.26 -14.16
N LEU A 23 18.14 -3.35 -13.59
CA LEU A 23 16.70 -3.63 -13.64
C LEU A 23 15.88 -2.67 -12.77
N VAL A 24 16.39 -2.32 -11.58
CA VAL A 24 15.76 -1.34 -10.69
C VAL A 24 15.79 0.05 -11.34
N GLU A 25 16.93 0.45 -11.91
CA GLU A 25 17.06 1.69 -12.67
C GLU A 25 16.11 1.71 -13.87
N ASP A 26 16.04 0.66 -14.69
CA ASP A 26 15.10 0.60 -15.82
C ASP A 26 13.65 0.72 -15.32
N TYR A 27 13.29 0.02 -14.25
CA TYR A 27 11.94 0.08 -13.69
C TYR A 27 11.54 1.50 -13.26
N PHE A 28 12.42 2.21 -12.54
CA PHE A 28 12.11 3.53 -11.98
C PHE A 28 12.43 4.69 -12.91
N LEU A 29 13.40 4.57 -13.82
CA LEU A 29 13.92 5.68 -14.62
C LEU A 29 13.51 5.61 -16.09
N SER A 30 13.21 4.42 -16.64
CA SER A 30 12.88 4.32 -18.06
C SER A 30 11.58 5.07 -18.40
N VAL A 31 11.63 5.79 -19.52
CA VAL A 31 10.51 6.54 -20.06
C VAL A 31 10.15 6.04 -21.46
N THR A 32 8.86 6.02 -21.74
CA THR A 32 8.34 5.82 -23.10
C THR A 32 8.76 6.98 -24.01
N SER A 33 8.54 6.82 -25.32
CA SER A 33 8.75 7.90 -26.29
C SER A 33 7.93 9.18 -26.01
N LYS A 34 6.92 9.09 -25.15
CA LYS A 34 6.07 10.20 -24.70
C LYS A 34 6.52 10.81 -23.36
N GLY A 35 7.66 10.38 -22.81
CA GLY A 35 8.19 10.87 -21.53
C GLY A 35 7.52 10.30 -20.28
N LEU A 36 6.53 9.40 -20.41
CA LEU A 36 5.90 8.72 -19.28
C LEU A 36 6.77 7.59 -18.76
N LYS A 37 6.78 7.35 -17.44
CA LYS A 37 7.44 6.17 -16.85
C LYS A 37 6.89 4.91 -17.51
N ARG A 38 7.79 3.97 -17.85
CA ARG A 38 7.43 2.73 -18.53
C ARG A 38 6.45 1.88 -17.73
N PHE A 39 6.63 1.84 -16.41
CA PHE A 39 5.77 1.11 -15.49
C PHE A 39 4.92 2.07 -14.69
N THR A 40 3.59 1.89 -14.75
CA THR A 40 2.65 2.76 -14.03
C THR A 40 2.86 2.71 -12.52
N GLY A 41 3.32 1.57 -11.99
CA GLY A 41 3.59 1.39 -10.56
C GLY A 41 4.60 2.40 -10.00
N ALA A 42 5.49 2.97 -10.82
CA ALA A 42 6.40 4.04 -10.41
C ALA A 42 5.67 5.34 -9.99
N HIS A 43 4.39 5.48 -10.33
CA HIS A 43 3.54 6.61 -9.94
C HIS A 43 2.76 6.39 -8.64
N PHE A 44 2.86 5.21 -8.02
CA PHE A 44 2.09 4.87 -6.81
C PHE A 44 2.33 5.85 -5.65
N GLU A 45 3.54 6.38 -5.51
CA GLU A 45 3.89 7.31 -4.42
C GLU A 45 3.53 8.77 -4.76
N THR A 46 3.60 9.15 -6.04
CA THR A 46 3.62 10.56 -6.47
C THR A 46 2.34 11.03 -7.14
N LEU A 47 1.53 10.13 -7.71
CA LEU A 47 0.29 10.51 -8.40
C LEU A 47 -0.75 11.02 -7.40
N GLY A 48 -1.35 12.18 -7.70
CA GLY A 48 -2.29 12.83 -6.80
C GLY A 48 -1.65 13.59 -5.64
N GLY A 49 -0.32 13.74 -5.65
CA GLY A 49 0.46 14.39 -4.59
C GLY A 49 1.09 13.38 -3.62
N GLU A 50 1.98 13.89 -2.78
CA GLU A 50 2.65 13.12 -1.72
C GLU A 50 1.63 12.62 -0.70
N TRP A 51 1.70 11.34 -0.37
CA TRP A 51 0.73 10.73 0.56
C TRP A 51 0.80 11.26 2.00
N HIS A 52 1.95 11.82 2.37
CA HIS A 52 2.26 12.33 3.70
C HIS A 52 2.08 13.86 3.84
N ASP A 53 1.59 14.54 2.79
CA ASP A 53 1.36 15.98 2.85
C ASP A 53 0.33 16.36 3.93
N PHE A 54 0.63 17.39 4.73
CA PHE A 54 -0.13 17.74 5.94
C PHE A 54 -1.65 17.88 5.72
N PRO A 55 -2.13 18.52 4.64
CA PRO A 55 -3.56 18.68 4.38
C PRO A 55 -4.28 17.37 4.06
N THR A 56 -3.57 16.37 3.53
CA THR A 56 -4.20 15.15 2.97
C THR A 56 -3.78 13.86 3.65
N ARG A 57 -2.75 13.87 4.51
CA ARG A 57 -2.19 12.66 5.16
C ARG A 57 -3.21 11.80 5.91
N ASN A 58 -4.29 12.41 6.39
CA ASN A 58 -5.36 11.73 7.14
C ASN A 58 -6.67 11.64 6.36
N VAL A 59 -6.70 11.93 5.07
CA VAL A 59 -7.91 11.88 4.26
C VAL A 59 -7.66 11.01 3.04
N MET A 60 -8.58 10.10 2.72
CA MET A 60 -8.51 9.37 1.46
C MET A 60 -8.99 10.28 0.33
N THR A 61 -8.16 10.47 -0.68
CA THR A 61 -8.46 11.35 -1.84
C THR A 61 -8.73 10.53 -3.09
N ALA A 62 -9.35 11.15 -4.09
CA ALA A 62 -9.44 10.54 -5.42
C ALA A 62 -8.05 10.22 -6.01
N GLY A 63 -7.05 11.05 -5.70
CA GLY A 63 -5.65 10.82 -6.06
C GLY A 63 -5.11 9.50 -5.51
N ASP A 64 -5.40 9.19 -4.24
CA ASP A 64 -4.99 7.94 -3.59
C ASP A 64 -5.57 6.70 -4.32
N LEU A 65 -6.84 6.77 -4.73
CA LEU A 65 -7.50 5.67 -5.47
C LEU A 65 -6.91 5.48 -6.87
N ILE A 66 -6.61 6.57 -7.58
CA ILE A 66 -6.00 6.50 -8.91
C ILE A 66 -4.56 5.97 -8.80
N ALA A 67 -3.80 6.42 -7.80
CA ALA A 67 -2.45 5.95 -7.54
C ALA A 67 -2.41 4.44 -7.23
N VAL A 68 -3.33 3.94 -6.42
CA VAL A 68 -3.46 2.49 -6.16
C VAL A 68 -3.75 1.72 -7.45
N SER A 69 -4.56 2.29 -8.35
CA SER A 69 -4.87 1.65 -9.64
C SER A 69 -3.63 1.48 -10.53
N CYS A 70 -2.57 2.26 -10.32
CA CYS A 70 -1.28 2.09 -10.99
C CYS A 70 -0.56 0.79 -10.63
N LEU A 71 -0.94 0.12 -9.53
CA LEU A 71 -0.42 -1.18 -9.09
C LEU A 71 -1.22 -2.36 -9.66
N SER A 72 -1.82 -2.18 -10.84
CA SER A 72 -2.59 -3.20 -11.57
C SER A 72 -3.76 -3.80 -10.78
N VAL A 73 -4.38 -3.02 -9.89
CA VAL A 73 -5.61 -3.40 -9.19
C VAL A 73 -6.79 -2.53 -9.63
N LYS A 74 -8.00 -3.08 -9.55
CA LYS A 74 -9.23 -2.36 -9.85
C LYS A 74 -9.91 -1.93 -8.56
N ILE A 75 -10.33 -0.67 -8.49
CA ILE A 75 -11.22 -0.15 -7.46
C ILE A 75 -12.63 -0.02 -8.07
N PRO A 76 -13.62 -0.77 -7.56
CA PRO A 76 -15.00 -0.61 -8.02
C PRO A 76 -15.52 0.81 -7.76
N GLY A 77 -16.32 1.34 -8.69
CA GLY A 77 -16.90 2.70 -8.53
C GLY A 77 -17.77 2.83 -7.28
N ALA A 78 -18.52 1.80 -6.91
CA ALA A 78 -19.30 1.78 -5.67
C ALA A 78 -18.40 1.89 -4.42
N ALA A 79 -17.23 1.26 -4.45
CA ALA A 79 -16.25 1.37 -3.38
C ALA A 79 -15.64 2.77 -3.31
N ALA A 80 -15.33 3.37 -4.48
CA ALA A 80 -14.83 4.73 -4.55
C ALA A 80 -15.82 5.74 -3.93
N VAL A 81 -17.10 5.67 -4.29
CA VAL A 81 -18.15 6.54 -3.74
C VAL A 81 -18.28 6.34 -2.22
N ARG A 82 -18.30 5.10 -1.74
CA ARG A 82 -18.38 4.83 -0.29
C ARG A 82 -17.19 5.42 0.47
N VAL A 83 -15.98 5.18 -0.02
CA VAL A 83 -14.72 5.60 0.63
C VAL A 83 -14.57 7.12 0.62
N LEU A 84 -14.85 7.78 -0.51
CA LEU A 84 -14.61 9.21 -0.68
C LEU A 84 -15.74 10.09 -0.14
N GLU A 85 -16.96 9.56 -0.01
CA GLU A 85 -18.11 10.35 0.44
C GLU A 85 -18.69 9.79 1.75
N ARG A 86 -19.26 8.58 1.70
CA ARG A 86 -20.08 8.05 2.80
C ARG A 86 -19.30 7.73 4.07
N GLN A 87 -18.04 7.35 3.94
CA GLN A 87 -17.18 6.92 5.05
C GLN A 87 -15.92 7.78 5.19
N ALA A 88 -15.80 8.89 4.44
CA ALA A 88 -14.62 9.75 4.47
C ALA A 88 -14.28 10.23 5.89
N GLY A 89 -15.31 10.60 6.69
CA GLY A 89 -15.14 11.00 8.08
C GLY A 89 -14.56 9.89 8.97
N ALA A 90 -15.20 8.72 8.99
CA ALA A 90 -14.75 7.58 9.79
C ALA A 90 -13.35 7.08 9.38
N ILE A 91 -13.04 7.10 8.07
CA ILE A 91 -11.70 6.78 7.57
C ILE A 91 -10.69 7.81 8.08
N SER A 92 -11.05 9.10 8.05
CA SER A 92 -10.17 10.17 8.50
C SER A 92 -9.88 10.12 10.01
N GLU A 93 -10.89 9.77 10.82
CA GLU A 93 -10.74 9.54 12.25
C GLU A 93 -9.75 8.40 12.53
N LEU A 94 -9.90 7.27 11.84
CA LEU A 94 -9.01 6.12 11.98
C LEU A 94 -7.58 6.42 11.52
N LEU A 95 -7.42 7.12 10.39
CA LEU A 95 -6.10 7.57 9.93
C LEU A 95 -5.45 8.54 10.93
N THR A 96 -6.23 9.42 11.54
CA THR A 96 -5.74 10.36 12.56
C THR A 96 -5.32 9.65 13.85
N ALA A 97 -6.00 8.57 14.21
CA ALA A 97 -5.68 7.78 15.40
C ALA A 97 -4.45 6.87 15.23
N MET A 98 -4.01 6.61 13.99
CA MET A 98 -2.78 5.85 13.74
C MET A 98 -1.53 6.65 14.15
N PRO A 99 -0.40 5.96 14.41
CA PRO A 99 0.90 6.61 14.51
C PRO A 99 1.19 7.55 13.33
N THR A 100 2.05 8.54 13.57
CA THR A 100 2.45 9.53 12.57
C THR A 100 3.06 8.86 11.34
N VAL A 101 3.07 9.59 10.21
CA VAL A 101 3.59 9.10 8.92
C VAL A 101 5.05 8.63 8.98
N ASP A 102 5.82 9.12 9.95
CA ASP A 102 7.23 8.78 10.16
C ASP A 102 7.44 7.50 10.99
N ALA A 103 6.38 6.96 11.60
CA ALA A 103 6.48 5.73 12.36
C ALA A 103 6.71 4.54 11.42
N THR A 104 7.70 3.71 11.74
CA THR A 104 7.96 2.48 10.99
C THR A 104 7.38 1.27 11.71
N LEU A 105 6.95 0.27 10.95
CA LEU A 105 6.45 -1.00 11.49
C LEU A 105 7.47 -1.67 12.42
N TRP A 106 8.77 -1.50 12.17
CA TRP A 106 9.85 -2.11 12.95
C TRP A 106 10.01 -1.49 14.35
N ASP A 107 9.59 -0.24 14.51
CA ASP A 107 9.70 0.49 15.77
C ASP A 107 8.46 0.32 16.67
N LEU A 108 7.42 -0.35 16.17
CA LEU A 108 6.17 -0.53 16.88
C LEU A 108 6.03 -1.95 17.42
N PRO A 109 5.42 -2.10 18.61
CA PRO A 109 5.03 -3.42 19.07
C PRO A 109 3.93 -3.97 18.14
N GLU A 110 3.93 -5.28 17.93
CA GLU A 110 3.04 -5.96 16.97
C GLU A 110 1.55 -5.65 17.22
N ASP A 111 1.17 -5.52 18.50
CA ASP A 111 -0.19 -5.19 18.93
C ASP A 111 -0.63 -3.77 18.57
N ALA A 112 0.29 -2.82 18.32
CA ALA A 112 -0.05 -1.46 17.91
C ALA A 112 -0.76 -1.40 16.55
N VAL A 113 -0.59 -2.43 15.72
CA VAL A 113 -1.18 -2.51 14.38
C VAL A 113 -2.01 -3.77 14.16
N ALA A 114 -1.69 -4.89 14.80
CA ALA A 114 -2.38 -6.18 14.61
C ALA A 114 -3.51 -6.43 15.62
N ASN A 115 -3.63 -5.65 16.69
CA ASN A 115 -4.76 -5.76 17.61
C ASN A 115 -6.08 -5.43 16.89
N PRO A 116 -7.17 -6.18 17.07
CA PRO A 116 -8.48 -5.85 16.50
C PRO A 116 -8.96 -4.41 16.79
N GLU A 117 -8.62 -3.88 17.96
CA GLU A 117 -8.96 -2.52 18.38
C GLU A 117 -7.97 -1.47 17.89
N ALA A 118 -6.85 -1.87 17.27
CA ALA A 118 -5.93 -0.92 16.65
C ALA A 118 -6.61 -0.16 15.51
N PRO A 119 -6.32 1.14 15.31
CA PRO A 119 -6.90 1.92 14.22
C PRO A 119 -6.67 1.31 12.83
N ALA A 120 -5.53 0.65 12.61
CA ALA A 120 -5.20 -0.04 11.36
C ALA A 120 -6.16 -1.22 11.09
N SER A 121 -6.36 -2.10 12.07
CA SER A 121 -7.31 -3.22 12.00
C SER A 121 -8.75 -2.75 11.83
N GLN A 122 -9.14 -1.67 12.51
CA GLN A 122 -10.46 -1.06 12.33
C GLN A 122 -10.64 -0.49 10.92
N LEU A 123 -9.62 0.19 10.35
CA LEU A 123 -9.67 0.70 8.98
C LEU A 123 -9.77 -0.44 7.97
N TRP A 124 -9.00 -1.51 8.15
CA TRP A 124 -9.10 -2.72 7.33
C TRP A 124 -10.53 -3.27 7.32
N ARG A 125 -11.13 -3.49 8.49
CA ARG A 125 -12.50 -3.98 8.63
C ARG A 125 -13.52 -3.03 7.99
N LEU A 126 -13.38 -1.72 8.19
CA LEU A 126 -14.25 -0.71 7.59
C LEU A 126 -14.20 -0.75 6.06
N LEU A 127 -13.00 -0.84 5.48
CA LEU A 127 -12.81 -0.92 4.03
C LEU A 127 -13.36 -2.24 3.46
N ARG A 128 -13.09 -3.38 4.12
CA ARG A 128 -13.53 -4.72 3.69
C ARG A 128 -15.03 -4.97 3.91
N GLY A 129 -15.65 -4.32 4.89
CA GLY A 129 -17.06 -4.50 5.25
C GLY A 129 -18.07 -3.92 4.25
N GLY A 130 -17.62 -3.13 3.27
CA GLY A 130 -18.50 -2.45 2.32
C GLY A 130 -19.30 -3.32 1.36
N ARG A 131 -18.89 -4.58 1.16
CA ARG A 131 -19.52 -5.53 0.21
C ARG A 131 -19.71 -4.97 -1.22
N ASP A 132 -18.77 -4.14 -1.66
CA ASP A 132 -18.77 -3.43 -2.95
C ASP A 132 -17.68 -3.92 -3.92
N GLY A 133 -17.07 -5.06 -3.61
CA GLY A 133 -16.03 -5.68 -4.43
C GLY A 133 -14.61 -5.21 -4.13
N LEU A 134 -14.40 -4.36 -3.12
CA LEU A 134 -13.05 -3.95 -2.70
C LEU A 134 -12.30 -5.13 -2.05
N GLY A 135 -11.46 -5.83 -2.82
CA GLY A 135 -10.69 -7.02 -2.43
C GLY A 135 -9.56 -6.77 -1.41
N PRO A 136 -9.03 -7.82 -0.75
CA PRO A 136 -7.98 -7.68 0.28
C PRO A 136 -6.69 -7.05 -0.27
N THR A 137 -6.25 -7.42 -1.47
CA THR A 137 -5.08 -6.81 -2.14
C THR A 137 -5.28 -5.33 -2.44
N THR A 138 -6.50 -4.91 -2.81
CA THR A 138 -6.79 -3.49 -3.05
C THR A 138 -6.86 -2.73 -1.73
N THR A 139 -7.43 -3.33 -0.68
CA THR A 139 -7.48 -2.74 0.66
C THR A 139 -6.09 -2.52 1.25
N SER A 140 -5.19 -3.51 1.18
CA SER A 140 -3.82 -3.38 1.68
C SER A 140 -3.08 -2.23 0.97
N LYS A 141 -3.20 -2.15 -0.36
CA LYS A 141 -2.60 -1.08 -1.18
C LYS A 141 -3.15 0.30 -0.83
N LEU A 142 -4.46 0.43 -0.57
CA LEU A 142 -5.06 1.70 -0.14
C LEU A 142 -4.56 2.15 1.24
N MET A 143 -4.41 1.22 2.18
CA MET A 143 -3.90 1.55 3.51
C MET A 143 -2.41 1.89 3.46
N ALA A 144 -1.61 1.11 2.73
CA ALA A 144 -0.19 1.37 2.49
C ALA A 144 0.01 2.73 1.81
N ARG A 145 -0.85 3.11 0.86
CA ARG A 145 -0.81 4.43 0.23
C ARG A 145 -0.89 5.58 1.23
N LYS A 146 -1.53 5.43 2.41
CA LYS A 146 -1.55 6.49 3.44
C LYS A 146 -0.49 6.32 4.50
N ARG A 147 0.09 5.13 4.65
CA ARG A 147 0.95 4.74 5.76
C ARG A 147 2.00 3.74 5.28
N ALA A 148 2.80 4.12 4.29
CA ALA A 148 3.69 3.20 3.57
C ALA A 148 4.74 2.52 4.46
N HIS A 149 5.19 3.23 5.51
CA HIS A 149 6.17 2.71 6.47
C HIS A 149 5.56 1.85 7.59
N LEU A 150 4.24 1.90 7.76
CA LEU A 150 3.50 1.23 8.83
C LEU A 150 2.70 0.03 8.32
N ILE A 151 2.07 0.15 7.15
CA ILE A 151 1.18 -0.86 6.59
C ILE A 151 1.84 -1.52 5.39
N PRO A 152 2.16 -2.82 5.46
CA PRO A 152 2.75 -3.53 4.33
C PRO A 152 1.76 -3.69 3.18
N VAL A 153 2.29 -3.65 1.95
CA VAL A 153 1.52 -4.00 0.75
C VAL A 153 1.42 -5.52 0.66
N PHE A 154 0.20 -6.05 0.84
CA PHE A 154 -0.08 -7.46 0.57
C PHE A 154 -0.49 -7.65 -0.89
N ASP A 155 0.27 -8.44 -1.64
CA ASP A 155 -0.13 -8.96 -2.94
C ASP A 155 -0.68 -10.39 -2.80
N GLY A 156 -1.64 -10.80 -3.63
CA GLY A 156 -2.34 -12.09 -3.52
C GLY A 156 -1.44 -13.33 -3.68
N SER A 157 -0.16 -13.13 -4.00
CA SER A 157 0.92 -14.13 -4.05
C SER A 157 1.73 -14.23 -2.76
N ALA A 158 1.69 -13.22 -1.89
CA ALA A 158 2.27 -13.28 -0.55
C ALA A 158 1.35 -14.14 0.33
N ALA A 159 1.93 -15.16 0.93
CA ALA A 159 1.26 -16.17 1.72
C ALA A 159 0.18 -15.59 2.65
N ARG A 160 -0.90 -16.36 2.82
CA ARG A 160 -1.83 -16.27 3.95
C ARG A 160 -1.05 -16.16 5.26
N ILE A 161 -0.78 -14.94 5.71
CA ILE A 161 -0.45 -14.67 7.10
C ILE A 161 -1.81 -14.35 7.72
N GLY A 162 -2.16 -15.19 8.69
CA GLY A 162 -3.52 -15.44 9.14
C GLY A 162 -4.31 -14.19 9.47
N ASP A 163 -5.61 -14.31 9.19
CA ASP A 163 -6.73 -13.57 9.76
C ASP A 163 -6.32 -12.59 10.88
N ILE A 164 -6.09 -11.33 10.47
CA ILE A 164 -6.14 -10.15 11.33
C ILE A 164 -7.60 -9.72 11.44
#